data_AF-A0A0G0LAF4-F1
#
_entry.id   AF-A0A0G0LAF4-F1
#
_cell.length_a   1.000
_cell.length_b   1.000
_cell.length_c   1.000
_cell.angle_alpha   90.00
_cell.angle_beta   90.00
_cell.angle_gamma   90.00
#
_symmetry.space_group_name_H-M   'P 1'
#
loop_
_entity.id
_entity.type
_entity.pdbx_description
1 polymer ?
#
loop_
_entity_poly.entity_id
_entity_poly.type
_entity_poly.pdbx_seq_one_letter_code
_entity_poly.pdbx_strand_id
1 'polypeptide(L)'
;MFNKDLSSYWYCPYWKDRHIFELKQAKTFERVTEIALSVMETMPQELSQLCGPITTGGFGDELKNRKIFNRCVIELRVQKLNPFDQTLLEKAIGPLKIKWKKINGAEKYCKPILNVLYKGIFQSGKIKRTFFLPNWHTSEGSVWERNLIQSLGIEINEFPESWYQKILEEFYFEVVR
;
A
#
# COMPACT_ATOMS: atom_id res chain seq x y z
N MET A 1 10.09 0.00 29.59
CA MET A 1 11.16 0.64 28.79
C MET A 1 11.14 -0.01 27.41
N PHE A 2 10.28 0.47 26.50
CA PHE A 2 10.18 -0.06 25.14
C PHE A 2 11.13 0.71 24.23
N ASN A 3 12.39 0.29 24.22
CA ASN A 3 13.32 0.70 23.19
C ASN A 3 13.13 -0.28 22.02
N LYS A 4 12.12 -0.05 21.19
CA LYS A 4 11.97 -0.74 19.92
C LYS A 4 12.36 0.23 18.83
N ASP A 5 13.60 0.07 18.41
CA ASP A 5 14.12 0.57 17.14
C ASP A 5 13.05 0.41 16.04
N LEU A 6 12.48 1.55 15.62
CA LEU A 6 11.41 1.62 14.61
C LEU A 6 11.90 1.10 13.24
N SER A 7 13.21 0.85 13.07
CA SER A 7 13.78 0.19 11.90
C SER A 7 13.38 -1.29 11.77
N SER A 8 12.87 -1.93 12.83
CA SER A 8 12.41 -3.33 12.81
C SER A 8 10.96 -3.51 12.32
N TYR A 9 10.19 -2.43 12.17
CA TYR A 9 8.75 -2.48 11.86
C TYR A 9 8.39 -2.32 10.38
N TRP A 10 9.37 -2.17 9.50
CA TRP A 10 9.18 -2.22 8.04
C TRP A 10 8.87 -3.63 7.51
N TYR A 11 8.80 -4.62 8.40
CA TYR A 11 8.65 -6.02 8.04
C TYR A 11 7.22 -6.49 8.26
N CYS A 12 6.44 -6.54 7.17
CA CYS A 12 5.30 -7.44 7.11
C CYS A 12 5.86 -8.88 7.01
N PRO A 13 5.60 -9.75 8.01
CA PRO A 13 6.35 -11.00 8.17
C PRO A 13 6.13 -12.04 7.07
N TYR A 14 5.15 -11.80 6.20
CA TYR A 14 4.78 -12.68 5.10
C TYR A 14 5.60 -12.40 3.83
N TRP A 15 6.26 -11.23 3.75
CA TRP A 15 7.22 -10.93 2.70
C TRP A 15 8.56 -11.60 3.00
N LYS A 16 8.79 -12.75 2.39
CA LYS A 16 10.05 -13.51 2.48
C LYS A 16 11.07 -13.02 1.46
N ASP A 17 12.34 -13.31 1.68
CA ASP A 17 13.45 -12.97 0.77
C ASP A 17 13.21 -13.45 -0.66
N ARG A 18 12.60 -14.63 -0.84
CA ARG A 18 12.22 -15.14 -2.16
C ARG A 18 11.28 -14.19 -2.90
N HIS A 19 10.27 -13.64 -2.21
CA HIS A 19 9.30 -12.72 -2.82
C HIS A 19 9.98 -11.40 -3.19
N ILE A 20 10.89 -10.91 -2.33
CA ILE A 20 11.68 -9.70 -2.60
C ILE A 20 12.58 -9.90 -3.83
N PHE A 21 13.22 -11.07 -3.94
CA PHE A 21 14.02 -11.44 -5.11
C PHE A 21 13.16 -11.50 -6.37
N GLU A 22 12.00 -12.17 -6.32
CA GLU A 22 11.07 -12.26 -7.45
C GLU A 22 10.54 -10.88 -7.89
N LEU A 23 10.21 -9.99 -6.95
CA LEU A 23 9.78 -8.62 -7.26
C LEU A 23 10.85 -7.84 -8.03
N LYS A 24 12.13 -7.98 -7.67
CA LYS A 24 13.24 -7.32 -8.39
C LYS A 24 13.37 -7.84 -9.84
N GLN A 25 13.01 -9.09 -10.07
CA GLN A 25 13.11 -9.74 -11.38
C GLN A 25 11.86 -9.58 -12.23
N ALA A 26 10.71 -9.24 -11.63
CA ALA A 26 9.44 -9.09 -12.32
C ALA A 26 9.53 -8.09 -13.48
N LYS A 27 9.02 -8.50 -14.66
CA LYS A 27 9.07 -7.71 -15.91
C LYS A 27 7.70 -7.22 -16.37
N THR A 28 6.64 -7.62 -15.69
CA THR A 28 5.24 -7.33 -16.04
C THR A 28 4.43 -7.04 -14.76
N PHE A 29 3.33 -6.29 -14.89
CA PHE A 29 2.46 -6.00 -13.75
C PHE A 29 1.68 -7.24 -13.30
N GLU A 30 1.38 -8.13 -14.23
CA GLU A 30 0.78 -9.45 -13.99
C GLU A 30 1.67 -10.28 -13.06
N ARG A 31 2.99 -10.32 -13.34
CA ARG A 31 3.92 -11.07 -12.47
C ARG A 31 4.01 -10.46 -11.07
N VAL A 32 3.97 -9.13 -10.95
CA VAL A 32 3.91 -8.47 -9.64
C VAL A 32 2.63 -8.84 -8.89
N THR A 33 1.51 -8.94 -9.62
CA THR A 33 0.21 -9.36 -9.08
C THR A 33 0.27 -10.78 -8.55
N GLU A 34 0.78 -11.73 -9.34
CA GLU A 34 0.96 -13.13 -8.92
C GLU A 34 1.80 -13.25 -7.64
N ILE A 35 2.91 -12.50 -7.57
CA ILE A 35 3.77 -12.50 -6.38
C ILE A 35 2.98 -11.95 -5.17
N ALA A 36 2.25 -10.85 -5.33
CA ALA A 36 1.40 -10.30 -4.28
C ALA A 36 0.37 -11.33 -3.77
N LEU A 37 -0.31 -12.02 -4.69
CA LEU A 37 -1.29 -13.05 -4.35
C LEU A 37 -0.64 -14.25 -3.64
N SER A 38 0.56 -14.67 -4.04
CA SER A 38 1.31 -15.74 -3.37
C SER A 38 1.70 -15.37 -1.93
N VAL A 39 1.96 -14.08 -1.66
CA VAL A 39 2.20 -13.61 -0.29
C VAL A 39 0.93 -13.71 0.53
N MET A 40 -0.19 -13.23 -0.01
CA MET A 40 -1.50 -13.26 0.64
C MET A 40 -1.99 -14.69 0.95
N GLU A 41 -1.58 -15.69 0.17
CA GLU A 41 -1.88 -17.11 0.45
C GLU A 41 -1.23 -17.62 1.74
N THR A 42 -0.13 -16.99 2.16
CA THR A 42 0.55 -17.36 3.41
C THR A 42 0.07 -16.55 4.60
N MET A 43 -0.80 -15.57 4.38
CA MET A 43 -1.34 -14.70 5.42
C MET A 43 -2.60 -15.29 6.08
N PRO A 44 -2.99 -14.82 7.27
CA PRO A 44 -4.28 -15.15 7.88
C PRO A 44 -5.45 -14.78 6.96
N GLN A 45 -6.61 -15.38 7.20
CA GLN A 45 -7.84 -14.99 6.50
C GLN A 45 -8.30 -13.58 6.90
N GLU A 46 -9.27 -13.05 6.17
CA GLU A 46 -9.82 -11.69 6.34
C GLU A 46 -8.76 -10.58 6.23
N LEU A 47 -8.04 -10.57 5.11
CA LEU A 47 -7.03 -9.55 4.88
C LEU A 47 -7.66 -8.17 4.75
N SER A 48 -6.96 -7.18 5.28
CA SER A 48 -7.26 -5.77 5.00
C SER A 48 -6.20 -5.14 4.12
N GLN A 49 -6.53 -3.99 3.51
CA GLN A 49 -5.56 -3.15 2.83
C GLN A 49 -5.76 -1.69 3.22
N LEU A 50 -4.66 -1.02 3.60
CA LEU A 50 -4.65 0.43 3.75
C LEU A 50 -4.61 1.07 2.36
N CYS A 51 -5.46 2.05 2.11
CA CYS A 51 -5.55 2.81 0.86
C CYS A 51 -5.34 4.31 1.17
N GLY A 52 -4.57 5.01 0.34
CA GLY A 52 -4.30 6.44 0.55
C GLY A 52 -3.06 6.93 -0.19
N PRO A 53 -2.70 8.21 -0.02
CA PRO A 53 -1.59 8.83 -0.72
C PRO A 53 -0.24 8.17 -0.38
N ILE A 54 0.47 7.69 -1.41
CA ILE A 54 1.88 7.26 -1.32
C ILE A 54 2.71 8.15 -2.23
N THR A 55 2.55 8.01 -3.55
CA THR A 55 3.36 8.74 -4.56
C THR A 55 2.74 10.06 -5.00
N THR A 56 1.43 10.25 -4.81
CA THR A 56 0.68 11.42 -5.26
C THR A 56 -0.35 11.81 -4.22
N GLY A 57 -0.62 13.11 -4.08
CA GLY A 57 -1.55 13.63 -3.08
C GLY A 57 -0.94 13.71 -1.67
N GLY A 58 -1.79 13.76 -0.66
CA GLY A 58 -1.43 13.82 0.74
C GLY A 58 -0.65 15.09 1.07
N PHE A 59 0.57 14.93 1.58
CA PHE A 59 1.41 16.06 2.00
C PHE A 59 2.20 16.70 0.85
N GLY A 60 2.01 16.27 -0.40
CA GLY A 60 2.81 16.73 -1.54
C GLY A 60 4.27 16.25 -1.52
N ASP A 61 4.62 15.37 -0.58
CA ASP A 61 5.94 14.79 -0.38
C ASP A 61 5.82 13.26 -0.28
N GLU A 62 6.41 12.55 -1.26
CA GLU A 62 6.37 11.09 -1.35
C GLU A 62 7.04 10.41 -0.15
N LEU A 63 8.19 10.91 0.32
CA LEU A 63 8.90 10.30 1.44
C LEU A 63 8.09 10.44 2.73
N LYS A 64 7.49 11.61 2.94
CA LYS A 64 6.61 11.87 4.07
C LYS A 64 5.34 11.00 4.01
N ASN A 65 4.67 10.96 2.87
CA ASN A 65 3.50 10.10 2.64
C ASN A 65 3.84 8.63 2.95
N ARG A 66 4.95 8.12 2.40
CA ARG A 66 5.38 6.73 2.60
C ARG A 66 5.67 6.42 4.06
N LYS A 67 6.33 7.32 4.81
CA LYS A 67 6.59 7.12 6.24
C LYS A 67 5.30 7.03 7.05
N ILE A 68 4.36 7.95 6.81
CA ILE A 68 3.06 7.98 7.50
C ILE A 68 2.21 6.75 7.13
N PHE A 69 2.16 6.41 5.84
CA PHE A 69 1.46 5.22 5.35
C PHE A 69 1.95 3.95 6.04
N ASN A 70 3.27 3.77 6.17
CA ASN A 70 3.84 2.62 6.87
C ASN A 70 3.49 2.58 8.35
N ARG A 71 3.50 3.71 9.05
CA ARG A 71 3.03 3.78 10.45
C ARG A 71 1.57 3.37 10.58
N CYS A 72 0.72 3.78 9.63
CA CYS A 72 -0.68 3.38 9.62
C CYS A 72 -0.86 1.86 9.35
N VAL A 73 -0.06 1.27 8.46
CA VAL A 73 -0.03 -0.20 8.26
C VAL A 73 0.40 -0.93 9.54
N ILE A 74 1.40 -0.41 10.25
CA ILE A 74 1.84 -0.96 11.53
C ILE A 74 0.71 -0.88 12.56
N GLU A 75 0.00 0.24 12.64
CA GLU A 75 -1.13 0.41 13.55
C GLU A 75 -2.24 -0.62 13.25
N LEU A 76 -2.64 -0.80 11.98
CA LEU A 76 -3.60 -1.86 11.62
C LEU A 76 -3.14 -3.26 12.07
N ARG A 77 -1.82 -3.52 12.01
CA ARG A 77 -1.25 -4.80 12.45
C ARG A 77 -1.31 -4.95 13.98
N VAL A 78 -0.99 -3.90 14.73
CA VAL A 78 -1.12 -3.87 16.21
C VAL A 78 -2.56 -4.16 16.63
N GLN A 79 -3.52 -3.63 15.87
CA GLN A 79 -4.96 -3.83 16.08
C GLN A 79 -5.47 -5.18 15.54
N LYS A 80 -4.58 -6.06 15.06
CA LYS A 80 -4.89 -7.40 14.52
C LYS A 80 -5.86 -7.39 13.34
N LEU A 81 -5.82 -6.33 12.52
CA LEU A 81 -6.66 -6.17 11.33
C LEU A 81 -6.05 -6.77 10.06
N ASN A 82 -5.02 -7.60 10.18
CA ASN A 82 -4.36 -8.35 9.09
C ASN A 82 -4.07 -7.52 7.80
N PRO A 83 -3.36 -6.39 7.89
CA PRO A 83 -3.09 -5.57 6.71
C PRO A 83 -2.10 -6.26 5.76
N PHE A 84 -2.49 -6.43 4.50
CA PHE A 84 -1.57 -6.67 3.40
C PHE A 84 -0.74 -5.41 3.15
N ASP A 85 0.56 -5.55 3.33
CA ASP A 85 1.52 -4.45 3.15
C ASP A 85 1.91 -4.34 1.67
N GLN A 86 1.26 -3.39 0.99
CA GLN A 86 1.51 -3.10 -0.42
C GLN A 86 2.82 -2.34 -0.68
N THR A 87 3.49 -1.82 0.35
CA THR A 87 4.62 -0.89 0.14
C THR A 87 5.85 -1.55 -0.50
N LEU A 88 6.00 -2.88 -0.36
CA LEU A 88 7.07 -3.62 -1.02
C LEU A 88 6.86 -3.79 -2.53
N LEU A 89 5.62 -3.71 -3.02
CA LEU A 89 5.33 -3.77 -4.46
C LEU A 89 5.98 -2.61 -5.22
N GLU A 90 6.18 -1.46 -4.55
CA GLU A 90 6.83 -0.27 -5.11
C GLU A 90 8.24 -0.56 -5.66
N LYS A 91 8.94 -1.55 -5.09
CA LYS A 91 10.25 -2.01 -5.60
C LYS A 91 10.18 -2.52 -7.05
N ALA A 92 9.05 -3.11 -7.44
CA ALA A 92 8.80 -3.59 -8.79
C ALA A 92 8.05 -2.56 -9.65
N ILE A 93 7.09 -1.83 -9.06
CA ILE A 93 6.29 -0.83 -9.76
C ILE A 93 7.16 0.29 -10.33
N GLY A 94 8.14 0.79 -9.58
CA GLY A 94 9.01 1.90 -10.03
C GLY A 94 9.68 1.65 -11.39
N PRO A 95 10.48 0.57 -11.54
CA PRO A 95 11.10 0.21 -12.81
C PRO A 95 10.09 -0.04 -13.95
N LEU A 96 8.96 -0.71 -13.66
CA LEU A 96 7.93 -1.00 -14.66
C LEU A 96 7.22 0.28 -15.14
N LYS A 97 6.93 1.21 -14.23
CA LYS A 97 6.36 2.53 -14.53
C LYS A 97 7.28 3.34 -15.42
N ILE A 98 8.60 3.33 -15.17
CA ILE A 98 9.59 3.99 -16.03
C ILE A 98 9.57 3.39 -17.44
N LYS A 99 9.62 2.06 -17.56
CA LYS A 99 9.56 1.36 -18.86
C LYS A 99 8.27 1.68 -19.61
N TRP A 100 7.14 1.66 -18.91
CA TRP A 100 5.83 1.97 -19.49
C TRP A 100 5.74 3.41 -19.98
N LYS A 101 6.23 4.39 -19.21
CA LYS A 101 6.24 5.81 -19.59
C LYS A 101 7.08 6.08 -20.84
N LYS A 102 8.19 5.36 -21.04
CA LYS A 102 8.99 5.48 -22.27
C LYS A 102 8.20 5.15 -23.53
N ILE A 103 7.21 4.26 -23.43
CA ILE A 103 6.36 3.82 -24.55
C ILE A 103 5.09 4.69 -24.65
N ASN A 104 4.56 5.14 -23.52
CA ASN A 104 3.24 5.78 -23.42
C ASN A 104 3.32 7.25 -22.94
N GLY A 105 4.33 8.00 -23.38
CA GLY A 105 4.74 9.29 -22.80
C GLY A 105 3.67 10.39 -22.71
N ALA A 106 2.57 10.29 -23.47
CA ALA A 106 1.45 11.23 -23.42
C ALA A 106 0.48 10.96 -22.25
N GLU A 107 0.54 9.78 -21.63
CA GLU A 107 -0.37 9.40 -20.56
C GLU A 107 0.08 9.94 -19.20
N LYS A 108 -0.85 10.62 -18.52
CA LYS A 108 -0.60 11.22 -17.20
C LYS A 108 -0.29 10.17 -16.12
N TYR A 109 -0.92 9.01 -16.21
CA TYR A 109 -0.86 7.95 -15.20
C TYR A 109 -0.55 6.58 -15.82
N CYS A 110 0.27 5.77 -15.14
CA CYS A 110 0.58 4.40 -15.55
C CYS A 110 -0.59 3.46 -15.22
N LYS A 111 -1.59 3.45 -16.11
CA LYS A 111 -2.85 2.71 -15.97
C LYS A 111 -2.70 1.23 -15.56
N PRO A 112 -1.68 0.46 -16.00
CA PRO A 112 -1.50 -0.92 -15.57
C PRO A 112 -1.30 -1.11 -14.06
N ILE A 113 -0.79 -0.11 -13.33
CA ILE A 113 -0.73 -0.16 -11.86
C ILE A 113 -2.12 -0.39 -11.27
N LEU A 114 -3.11 0.34 -11.76
CA LEU A 114 -4.49 0.23 -11.30
C LEU A 114 -5.18 -0.97 -11.96
N ASN A 115 -5.23 -1.00 -13.29
CA ASN A 115 -6.09 -1.91 -14.04
C ASN A 115 -5.60 -3.36 -14.11
N VAL A 116 -4.32 -3.62 -13.82
CA VAL A 116 -3.75 -4.97 -13.77
C VAL A 116 -3.43 -5.33 -12.32
N LEU A 117 -2.54 -4.56 -11.68
CA LEU A 117 -2.04 -4.92 -10.34
C LEU A 117 -3.11 -4.80 -9.25
N TYR A 118 -3.57 -3.58 -8.94
CA TYR A 118 -4.54 -3.41 -7.86
C TYR A 118 -5.89 -4.04 -8.19
N LYS A 119 -6.32 -3.98 -9.46
CA LYS A 119 -7.52 -4.70 -9.92
C LYS A 119 -7.42 -6.19 -9.64
N GLY A 120 -6.31 -6.82 -10.01
CA GLY A 120 -6.08 -8.26 -9.78
C GLY A 120 -6.04 -8.61 -8.29
N ILE A 121 -5.42 -7.76 -7.47
CA ILE A 121 -5.42 -7.92 -6.00
C ILE A 121 -6.84 -7.91 -5.44
N PHE A 122 -7.65 -6.88 -5.75
CA PHE A 122 -9.01 -6.78 -5.21
C PHE A 122 -9.95 -7.85 -5.77
N GLN A 123 -9.85 -8.17 -7.08
CA GLN A 123 -10.66 -9.21 -7.72
C GLN A 123 -10.33 -10.63 -7.24
N SER A 124 -9.17 -10.85 -6.62
CA SER A 124 -8.83 -12.15 -6.02
C SER A 124 -9.76 -12.55 -4.86
N GLY A 125 -10.48 -11.58 -4.29
CA GLY A 125 -11.37 -11.80 -3.14
C GLY A 125 -10.64 -12.08 -1.83
N LYS A 126 -9.30 -11.97 -1.78
CA LYS A 126 -8.51 -12.17 -0.55
C LYS A 126 -8.62 -10.99 0.42
N ILE A 127 -8.67 -9.77 -0.11
CA ILE A 127 -8.93 -8.55 0.69
C ILE A 127 -10.44 -8.48 0.99
N LYS A 128 -10.80 -8.52 2.27
CA LYS A 128 -12.20 -8.49 2.73
C LYS A 128 -12.63 -7.10 3.17
N ARG A 129 -11.69 -6.29 3.66
CA ARG A 129 -11.95 -4.92 4.08
C ARG A 129 -10.80 -3.99 3.74
N THR A 130 -11.09 -2.70 3.65
CA THR A 130 -10.11 -1.67 3.34
C THR A 130 -10.21 -0.53 4.33
N PHE A 131 -9.11 0.18 4.54
CA PHE A 131 -9.03 1.35 5.40
C PHE A 131 -8.49 2.52 4.60
N PHE A 132 -9.26 3.60 4.49
CA PHE A 132 -8.87 4.79 3.74
C PHE A 132 -8.29 5.86 4.66
N LEU A 133 -7.10 6.36 4.36
CA LEU A 133 -6.51 7.49 5.09
C LEU A 133 -7.36 8.76 4.90
N PRO A 134 -7.47 9.67 5.88
CA PRO A 134 -8.36 10.84 5.79
C PRO A 134 -8.19 11.70 4.54
N ASN A 135 -6.97 11.77 4.00
CA ASN A 135 -6.63 12.53 2.79
C ASN A 135 -6.65 11.68 1.49
N TRP A 136 -7.29 10.50 1.48
CA TRP A 136 -7.32 9.59 0.32
C TRP A 136 -7.81 10.25 -0.96
N HIS A 137 -8.78 11.15 -0.87
CA HIS A 137 -9.41 11.84 -2.01
C HIS A 137 -8.42 12.73 -2.79
N THR A 138 -7.27 13.03 -2.22
CA THR A 138 -6.19 13.80 -2.88
C THR A 138 -5.32 12.95 -3.81
N SER A 139 -5.50 11.62 -3.83
CA SER A 139 -4.75 10.66 -4.65
C SER A 139 -5.66 10.08 -5.74
N GLU A 140 -5.33 10.33 -7.01
CA GLU A 140 -6.07 9.75 -8.16
C GLU A 140 -6.15 8.22 -8.06
N GLY A 141 -5.06 7.57 -7.62
CA GLY A 141 -5.03 6.13 -7.40
C GLY A 141 -6.00 5.68 -6.32
N SER A 142 -6.06 6.38 -5.20
CA SER A 142 -6.94 6.01 -4.07
C SER A 142 -8.42 6.28 -4.36
N VAL A 143 -8.72 7.32 -5.16
CA VAL A 143 -10.08 7.53 -5.68
C VAL A 143 -10.51 6.38 -6.57
N TRP A 144 -9.62 5.94 -7.47
CA TRP A 144 -9.89 4.78 -8.33
C TRP A 144 -10.06 3.49 -7.52
N GLU A 145 -9.20 3.25 -6.52
CA GLU A 145 -9.29 2.09 -5.63
C GLU A 145 -10.66 2.05 -4.95
N ARG A 146 -11.09 3.17 -4.35
CA ARG A 146 -12.38 3.25 -3.64
C ARG A 146 -13.56 2.90 -4.54
N ASN A 147 -13.58 3.41 -5.78
CA ASN A 147 -14.63 3.10 -6.75
C ASN A 147 -14.65 1.61 -7.13
N LEU A 148 -13.47 1.02 -7.37
CA LEU A 148 -13.37 -0.40 -7.66
C LEU A 148 -13.83 -1.25 -6.47
N ILE A 149 -13.33 -0.96 -5.26
CA ILE A 149 -13.66 -1.67 -4.02
C ILE A 149 -15.17 -1.63 -3.77
N GLN A 150 -15.80 -0.47 -3.97
CA GLN A 150 -17.26 -0.32 -3.87
C GLN A 150 -17.99 -1.20 -4.89
N SER A 151 -17.53 -1.23 -6.16
CA SER A 151 -18.14 -2.06 -7.21
C SER A 151 -18.01 -3.56 -6.95
N LEU A 152 -17.01 -3.98 -6.17
CA LEU A 152 -16.76 -5.37 -5.80
C LEU A 152 -17.48 -5.78 -4.50
N GLY A 153 -18.16 -4.85 -3.82
CA GLY A 153 -18.81 -5.12 -2.53
C GLY A 153 -17.82 -5.43 -1.39
N ILE A 154 -16.57 -4.99 -1.52
CA ILE A 154 -15.57 -5.12 -0.46
C ILE A 154 -15.84 -4.05 0.61
N GLU A 155 -15.69 -4.40 1.88
CA GLU A 155 -15.96 -3.49 3.01
C GLU A 155 -15.00 -2.29 2.97
N ILE A 156 -15.57 -1.07 3.03
CA ILE A 156 -14.83 0.19 3.06
C ILE A 156 -14.95 0.79 4.46
N ASN A 157 -13.81 0.95 5.13
CA ASN A 157 -13.70 1.66 6.39
C ASN A 157 -12.85 2.92 6.22
N GLU A 158 -13.14 3.94 7.02
CA GLU A 158 -12.20 5.04 7.21
C GLU A 158 -11.13 4.63 8.23
N PHE A 159 -9.89 5.04 8.00
CA PHE A 159 -8.85 4.86 8.99
C PHE A 159 -9.17 5.76 10.21
N PRO A 160 -9.16 5.24 11.45
CA PRO A 160 -9.58 6.02 12.60
C PRO A 160 -8.80 7.32 12.77
N GLU A 161 -9.53 8.44 12.81
CA GLU A 161 -8.93 9.78 12.88
C GLU A 161 -8.03 9.94 14.10
N SER A 162 -8.43 9.39 15.26
CA SER A 162 -7.63 9.43 16.49
C SER A 162 -6.29 8.70 16.36
N TRP A 163 -6.24 7.60 15.60
CA TRP A 163 -4.99 6.90 15.32
C TRP A 163 -4.12 7.70 14.36
N TYR A 164 -4.74 8.30 13.34
CA TYR A 164 -4.04 9.11 12.35
C TYR A 164 -3.39 10.35 12.99
N GLN A 165 -4.12 11.09 13.82
CA GLN A 165 -3.59 12.27 14.51
C GLN A 165 -2.41 11.93 15.42
N LYS A 166 -2.53 10.85 16.21
CA LYS A 166 -1.43 10.36 17.05
C LYS A 166 -0.18 10.05 16.21
N ILE A 167 -0.35 9.36 15.08
CA ILE A 167 0.77 9.04 14.17
C ILE A 167 1.42 10.31 13.61
N LEU A 168 0.63 11.34 13.28
CA LEU A 168 1.14 12.63 12.83
C LEU A 168 1.92 13.36 13.92
N GLU A 169 1.38 13.43 15.13
CA GLU A 169 2.05 14.05 16.28
C GLU A 169 3.41 13.41 16.55
N GLU A 170 3.46 12.07 16.61
CA GLU A 170 4.70 11.31 16.77
C GLU A 170 5.69 11.58 15.63
N PHE A 171 5.19 11.60 14.38
CA PHE A 171 6.02 11.87 13.22
C PHE A 171 6.65 13.28 13.26
N TYR A 172 5.88 14.31 13.58
CA TYR A 172 6.41 15.68 13.65
C TYR A 172 7.33 15.88 14.84
N PHE A 173 7.07 15.23 15.97
CA PHE A 173 7.96 15.29 17.13
C PHE A 173 9.36 14.73 16.83
N GLU A 174 9.43 13.64 16.05
CA GLU A 174 10.71 13.06 15.62
C GLU A 174 11.47 13.90 14.59
N VAL A 175 10.76 14.68 13.76
CA VAL A 175 11.37 15.51 12.70
C VAL A 175 11.92 16.83 13.24
N VAL A 176 11.42 17.30 14.39
CA VAL A 176 11.84 18.56 15.03
C VAL A 176 13.06 18.37 15.97
N ARG A 177 13.47 17.13 16.21
CA ARG A 177 14.70 16.79 16.96
C ARG A 177 15.87 16.51 16.03
#